data_AF-C2KLE1-F1
#
_entry.id   AF-C2KLE1-F1
#
_cell.length_a   1.000
_cell.length_b   1.000
_cell.length_c   1.000
_cell.angle_alpha   90.00
_cell.angle_beta   90.00
_cell.angle_gamma   90.00
#
_symmetry.space_group_name_H-M   'P 1'
#
loop_
_entity.id
_entity.type
_entity.pdbx_description
1 polymer ?
#
loop_
_entity_poly.entity_id
_entity_poly.type
_entity_poly.pdbx_seq_one_letter_code
_entity_poly.pdbx_strand_id
1 'polypeptide(L)'
;MQITKQLDINVHFFSFDTKVHQIKNIKTWQRHAGGGTTFQSIFDALPALKFFPLQTLVVIFTDGDGEKELIQTKFKHVYWLLPEGQTLSIPSPFGKVITL
;
A
#
# COMPACT_ATOMS: atom_id res chain seq x y z
N MET A 1 -9.58 -6.79 15.59
CA MET A 1 -10.87 -6.10 15.33
C MET A 1 -11.39 -5.25 16.50
N GLN A 2 -10.60 -5.01 17.57
CA GLN A 2 -10.99 -4.09 18.67
C GLN A 2 -10.62 -2.63 18.37
N ILE A 3 -9.41 -2.38 17.84
CA ILE A 3 -8.92 -1.01 17.56
C ILE A 3 -9.78 -0.26 16.53
N THR A 4 -10.34 -0.97 15.54
CA THR A 4 -11.13 -0.35 14.47
C THR A 4 -12.47 0.18 14.96
N LYS A 5 -13.11 -0.56 15.88
CA LYS A 5 -14.38 -0.15 16.50
C LYS A 5 -14.20 1.01 17.48
N GLN A 6 -13.05 1.07 18.16
CA GLN A 6 -12.77 2.12 19.14
C GLN A 6 -12.35 3.46 18.50
N LEU A 7 -11.79 3.40 17.29
CA LEU A 7 -11.33 4.57 16.53
C LEU A 7 -12.27 4.99 15.40
N ASP A 8 -13.42 4.30 15.24
CA ASP A 8 -14.36 4.48 14.11
C ASP A 8 -13.65 4.50 12.74
N ILE A 9 -12.70 3.57 12.53
CA ILE A 9 -11.94 3.48 11.29
C ILE A 9 -12.44 2.32 10.42
N ASN A 10 -12.65 2.62 9.15
CA ASN A 10 -12.89 1.62 8.12
C ASN A 10 -11.54 1.12 7.58
N VAL A 11 -11.27 -0.17 7.73
CA VAL A 11 -10.03 -0.80 7.25
C VAL A 11 -10.32 -1.67 6.04
N HIS A 12 -9.61 -1.40 4.96
CA HIS A 12 -9.68 -2.14 3.71
C HIS A 12 -8.32 -2.78 3.42
N PHE A 13 -8.33 -4.03 3.00
CA PHE A 13 -7.13 -4.76 2.64
C PHE A 13 -7.07 -4.96 1.13
N PHE A 14 -5.88 -4.79 0.56
CA PHE A 14 -5.61 -5.00 -0.85
C PHE A 14 -4.31 -5.79 -1.01
N SER A 15 -4.27 -6.70 -1.98
CA SER A 15 -3.02 -7.18 -2.58
C SER A 15 -2.85 -6.48 -3.92
N PHE A 16 -1.62 -6.18 -4.29
CA PHE A 16 -1.35 -5.59 -5.59
C PHE A 16 0.02 -5.98 -6.14
N ASP A 17 0.10 -5.95 -7.48
CA ASP A 17 1.32 -6.03 -8.28
C ASP A 17 1.25 -4.95 -9.37
N THR A 18 0.90 -5.32 -10.61
CA THR A 18 0.41 -4.44 -11.67
C THR A 18 -1.11 -4.19 -11.56
N LYS A 19 -1.83 -5.03 -10.80
CA LYS A 19 -3.28 -4.92 -10.59
C LYS A 19 -3.62 -4.96 -9.10
N VAL A 20 -4.68 -4.26 -8.73
CA VAL A 20 -5.16 -4.18 -7.34
C VAL A 20 -6.34 -5.11 -7.13
N HIS A 21 -6.25 -5.94 -6.10
CA HIS A 21 -7.30 -6.88 -5.71
C HIS A 21 -7.70 -6.64 -4.25
N GLN A 22 -9.00 -6.42 -4.00
CA GLN A 22 -9.50 -6.27 -2.64
C GLN A 22 -9.53 -7.63 -1.92
N ILE A 23 -8.92 -7.66 -0.74
CA ILE A 23 -8.90 -8.83 0.15
C ILE A 23 -10.02 -8.67 1.18
N LYS A 24 -11.00 -9.58 1.16
CA LYS A 24 -12.08 -9.63 2.15
C LYS A 24 -11.68 -10.41 3.42
N ASN A 25 -10.74 -11.35 3.30
CA ASN A 25 -10.25 -12.16 4.41
C ASN A 25 -8.73 -12.30 4.34
N ILE A 26 -8.04 -11.66 5.29
CA ILE A 26 -6.57 -11.65 5.31
C ILE A 26 -5.95 -13.02 5.62
N LYS A 27 -6.73 -13.95 6.20
CA LYS A 27 -6.25 -15.31 6.53
C LYS A 27 -6.08 -16.19 5.29
N THR A 28 -6.70 -15.83 4.17
CA THR A 28 -6.59 -16.58 2.91
C THR A 28 -5.66 -15.84 1.95
N TRP A 29 -4.42 -15.61 2.38
CA TRP A 29 -3.41 -14.91 1.57
C TRP A 29 -3.06 -15.78 0.36
N GLN A 30 -3.57 -15.41 -0.80
CA GLN A 30 -3.22 -16.03 -2.07
C GLN A 30 -2.34 -15.06 -2.84
N ARG A 31 -1.17 -15.54 -3.27
CA ARG A 31 -0.36 -14.80 -4.22
C ARG A 31 -1.13 -14.73 -5.53
N HIS A 32 -1.60 -13.55 -5.90
CA HIS A 32 -2.40 -13.37 -7.11
C HIS A 32 -1.56 -13.26 -8.39
N ALA A 33 -0.25 -12.97 -8.29
CA ALA A 33 0.65 -12.89 -9.44
C ALA A 33 2.14 -12.87 -9.07
N GLY A 34 2.99 -12.98 -10.11
CA GLY A 34 4.46 -12.91 -10.04
C GLY A 34 5.09 -12.07 -11.15
N GLY A 35 4.34 -11.13 -11.74
CA GLY A 35 4.90 -10.06 -12.57
C GLY A 35 5.54 -8.97 -11.71
N GLY A 36 6.25 -8.02 -12.35
CA GLY A 36 6.86 -6.90 -11.64
C GLY A 36 5.84 -6.10 -10.81
N THR A 37 6.24 -5.65 -9.63
CA THR A 37 5.41 -4.82 -8.75
C THR A 37 5.37 -3.39 -9.28
N THR A 38 4.21 -2.77 -9.40
CA THR A 38 4.10 -1.33 -9.71
C THR A 38 3.38 -0.65 -8.55
N PHE A 39 4.09 0.17 -7.78
CA PHE A 39 3.49 0.90 -6.66
C PHE A 39 2.47 1.92 -7.14
N GLN A 40 2.61 2.47 -8.35
CA GLN A 40 1.61 3.37 -8.94
C GLN A 40 0.20 2.74 -8.99
N SER A 41 0.08 1.42 -9.18
CA SER A 41 -1.21 0.74 -9.37
C SER A 41 -2.17 0.92 -8.19
N ILE A 42 -1.66 0.86 -6.95
CA ILE A 42 -2.49 1.10 -5.76
C ILE A 42 -2.92 2.56 -5.66
N PHE A 43 -2.04 3.49 -6.02
CA PHE A 43 -2.37 4.92 -5.97
C PHE A 43 -3.37 5.36 -7.04
N ASP A 44 -3.41 4.67 -8.19
CA ASP A 44 -4.45 4.86 -9.21
C ASP A 44 -5.79 4.26 -8.79
N ALA A 45 -5.77 3.11 -8.10
CA ALA A 45 -6.97 2.43 -7.68
C ALA A 45 -7.71 3.14 -6.54
N LEU A 46 -6.98 3.75 -5.59
CA LEU A 46 -7.59 4.38 -4.41
C LEU A 46 -8.63 5.46 -4.77
N PRO A 47 -8.36 6.44 -5.67
CA PRO A 47 -9.38 7.38 -6.14
C PRO A 47 -10.57 6.69 -6.82
N ALA A 48 -10.32 5.67 -7.66
CA ALA A 48 -11.36 4.96 -8.37
C ALA A 48 -12.32 4.21 -7.41
N LEU A 49 -11.80 3.77 -6.26
CA LEU A 49 -12.55 3.17 -5.17
C LEU A 49 -13.13 4.18 -4.17
N LYS A 50 -13.08 5.49 -4.49
CA LYS A 50 -13.60 6.60 -3.68
C LYS A 50 -12.89 6.81 -2.35
N PHE A 51 -11.61 6.47 -2.25
CA PHE A 51 -10.76 6.92 -1.14
C PHE A 51 -10.26 8.34 -1.41
N PHE A 52 -10.20 9.17 -0.35
CA PHE A 52 -9.78 10.56 -0.45
C PHE A 52 -8.45 10.78 0.27
N PRO A 53 -7.45 11.43 -0.38
CA PRO A 53 -6.08 11.53 0.13
C PRO A 53 -5.92 12.07 1.55
N LEU A 54 -6.70 13.10 1.92
CA LEU A 54 -6.60 13.74 3.24
C LEU A 54 -7.26 12.94 4.37
N GLN A 55 -8.10 11.97 4.01
CA GLN A 55 -8.89 11.16 4.95
C GLN A 55 -8.43 9.70 5.00
N THR A 56 -7.43 9.34 4.20
CA THR A 56 -6.96 7.95 4.03
C THR A 56 -5.52 7.83 4.49
N LEU A 57 -5.29 6.91 5.43
CA LEU A 57 -3.96 6.42 5.76
C LEU A 57 -3.67 5.16 4.94
N VAL A 58 -2.58 5.16 4.18
CA VAL A 58 -2.14 3.99 3.41
C VAL A 58 -0.99 3.31 4.15
N VAL A 59 -1.08 1.99 4.32
CA VAL A 59 0.00 1.18 4.90
C VAL A 59 0.36 0.10 3.88
N ILE A 60 1.61 0.10 3.43
CA ILE A 60 2.12 -0.79 2.39
C ILE A 60 3.16 -1.72 3.02
N PHE A 61 2.94 -3.02 2.89
CA PHE A 61 3.93 -4.05 3.24
C PHE A 61 4.63 -4.48 1.96
N THR A 62 5.95 -4.34 1.91
CA THR A 62 6.76 -4.63 0.70
C THR A 62 8.20 -4.96 1.08
N ASP A 63 8.88 -5.73 0.25
CA ASP A 63 10.35 -5.90 0.30
C ASP A 63 11.09 -4.71 -0.33
N GLY A 64 10.37 -3.79 -0.97
CA GLY A 64 10.85 -2.50 -1.46
C GLY A 64 11.11 -2.44 -2.96
N ASP A 65 11.09 -3.57 -3.68
CA ASP A 65 11.29 -3.58 -5.13
C ASP A 65 9.98 -3.37 -5.90
N GLY A 66 10.03 -2.58 -6.96
CA GLY A 66 8.88 -2.37 -7.84
C GLY A 66 8.98 -1.16 -8.76
N GLU A 67 9.12 0.05 -8.20
CA GLU A 67 9.02 1.29 -8.98
C GLU A 67 10.40 1.92 -9.19
N LYS A 68 10.73 2.22 -10.44
CA LYS A 68 11.99 2.91 -10.81
C LYS A 68 11.77 4.37 -11.16
N GLU A 69 10.51 4.79 -11.28
CA GLU A 69 10.10 6.14 -11.63
C GLU A 69 9.39 6.82 -10.46
N LEU A 70 9.11 8.12 -10.61
CA LEU A 70 8.37 8.87 -9.59
C LEU A 70 6.90 8.46 -9.57
N ILE A 71 6.41 8.08 -8.39
CA ILE A 71 4.99 7.80 -8.17
C ILE A 71 4.19 9.11 -8.20
N GLN A 72 3.18 9.16 -9.06
CA GLN A 72 2.23 10.26 -9.16
C GLN A 72 1.03 10.00 -8.26
N THR A 73 1.00 10.65 -7.09
CA THR A 73 -0.13 10.49 -6.16
C THR A 73 -0.34 11.70 -5.27
N LYS A 74 -1.61 11.93 -4.90
CA LYS A 74 -2.01 12.89 -3.87
C LYS A 74 -2.03 12.27 -2.47
N PHE A 75 -2.00 10.95 -2.34
CA PHE A 75 -1.95 10.25 -1.05
C PHE A 75 -0.54 10.39 -0.47
N LYS A 76 -0.35 11.31 0.48
CA LYS A 76 0.96 11.55 1.13
C LYS A 76 1.06 10.97 2.53
N HIS A 77 -0.07 10.58 3.13
CA HIS A 77 -0.10 9.84 4.40
C HIS A 77 0.10 8.35 4.14
N VAL A 78 1.35 7.97 3.93
CA VAL A 78 1.75 6.59 3.61
C VAL A 78 2.77 6.09 4.62
N TYR A 79 2.58 4.87 5.10
CA TYR A 79 3.57 4.10 5.83
C TYR A 79 4.05 2.94 4.95
N TRP A 80 5.35 2.90 4.70
CA TRP A 80 6.01 1.79 4.02
C TRP A 80 6.66 0.92 5.08
N LEU A 81 6.21 -0.32 5.20
CA LEU A 81 6.73 -1.30 6.15
C LEU A 81 7.58 -2.30 5.38
N LEU A 82 8.89 -2.28 5.65
CA LEU A 82 9.88 -3.13 5.02
C LEU A 82 10.53 -4.06 6.04
N PRO A 83 11.06 -5.22 5.63
CA PRO A 83 12.00 -5.98 6.45
C PRO A 83 13.27 -5.18 6.77
N GLU A 84 13.90 -5.45 7.92
CA GLU A 84 15.23 -4.94 8.22
C GLU A 84 16.24 -5.20 7.09
N GLY A 85 17.09 -4.20 6.79
CA GLY A 85 18.08 -4.26 5.71
C GLY A 85 17.56 -3.97 4.31
N GLN A 86 16.24 -3.89 4.11
CA GLN A 86 15.64 -3.55 2.81
C GLN A 86 15.45 -2.04 2.62
N THR A 87 15.38 -1.62 1.36
CA THR A 87 15.15 -0.21 0.96
C THR A 87 14.11 -0.12 -0.15
N LEU A 88 13.45 1.03 -0.26
CA LEU A 88 12.51 1.30 -1.36
C LEU A 88 13.28 1.63 -2.64
N SER A 89 12.88 0.99 -3.74
CA SER A 89 13.36 1.27 -5.11
C SER A 89 12.92 2.65 -5.64
N ILE A 90 11.90 3.26 -5.01
CA ILE A 90 11.31 4.53 -5.43
C ILE A 90 12.38 5.66 -5.31
N PRO A 91 12.68 6.40 -6.38
CA PRO A 91 13.72 7.44 -6.36
C PRO A 91 13.49 8.59 -5.35
N SER A 92 12.23 8.87 -5.02
CA SER A 92 11.82 9.87 -4.04
C SER A 92 10.65 9.33 -3.20
N PRO A 93 10.94 8.53 -2.15
CA PRO A 93 9.90 7.98 -1.31
C PRO A 93 9.22 9.10 -0.51
N PHE A 94 7.93 8.93 -0.23
CA PHE A 94 7.11 9.89 0.51
C PHE A 94 6.39 9.19 1.65
N GLY A 95 5.91 9.96 2.62
CA GLY A 95 5.37 9.41 3.85
C GLY A 95 6.49 8.95 4.78
N LYS A 96 6.25 7.88 5.53
CA LYS A 96 7.20 7.33 6.50
C LYS A 96 7.63 5.94 6.08
N VAL A 97 8.93 5.70 6.11
CA VAL A 97 9.53 4.38 5.88
C VAL A 97 9.89 3.79 7.23
N ILE A 98 9.41 2.58 7.50
CA ILE A 98 9.62 1.84 8.75
C ILE A 98 10.19 0.48 8.38
N THR A 99 11.35 0.15 8.94
CA THR A 99 11.91 -1.20 8.91
C THR A 99 11.47 -1.95 10.16
N LEU A 100 11.02 -3.19 10.00
CA LEU A 100 10.58 -4.10 11.06
C LEU A 100 11.59 -5.20 11.34
#